data_AF-A0A4Y1Z8V9-F1
#
_entry.id   AF-A0A4Y1Z8V9-F1
#
_cell.length_a   1.000
_cell.length_b   1.000
_cell.length_c   1.000
_cell.angle_alpha   90.00
_cell.angle_beta   90.00
_cell.angle_gamma   90.00
#
_symmetry.space_group_name_H-M   'P 1'
#
loop_
_entity.id
_entity.type
_entity.pdbx_description
1 polymer ?
#
loop_
_entity_poly.entity_id
_entity_poly.type
_entity_poly.pdbx_seq_one_letter_code
_entity_poly.pdbx_strand_id
1 'polypeptide(L)'
;MLREGMVASQVTACHNFYPRPETGLSRQAFRRANAWFKEAGLSVAAFFPGDQNCRGPLYKGLPTLEDHRHYSPFAAFVDLLHESVDDLILGDPDMSDQVLEQFIAWDKGVILLHAHPETQDKKLLKTLSTVQTNRPDEARDCVRSYESRMLHLVDTPILPDHHHRPRPTGSITIDNECYGRYQGEIQISKRDLAADEKVNRVGRITSKDLPLLQYISGSTKFQIVWESKRTNI
;
A
#
# COMPACT_ATOMS: atom_id res chain seq x y z
N MET A 1 -32.23 -6.91 -23.44
CA MET A 1 -31.20 -7.96 -23.34
C MET A 1 -31.59 -9.04 -22.33
N LEU A 2 -31.70 -8.76 -21.02
CA LEU A 2 -32.15 -9.77 -20.04
C LEU A 2 -33.53 -10.34 -20.37
N ARG A 3 -34.51 -9.47 -20.68
CA ARG A 3 -35.84 -9.88 -21.14
C ARG A 3 -35.86 -10.56 -22.52
N GLU A 4 -34.76 -10.44 -23.26
CA GLU A 4 -34.57 -11.03 -24.58
C GLU A 4 -33.76 -12.35 -24.51
N GLY A 5 -33.56 -12.91 -23.30
CA GLY A 5 -32.88 -14.21 -23.11
C GLY A 5 -31.38 -14.14 -22.82
N MET A 6 -30.80 -12.96 -22.59
CA MET A 6 -29.39 -12.85 -22.17
C MET A 6 -29.18 -13.47 -20.79
N VAL A 7 -28.18 -14.34 -20.67
CA VAL A 7 -27.78 -14.97 -19.40
C VAL A 7 -26.80 -14.04 -18.67
N ALA A 8 -27.26 -13.34 -17.63
CA ALA A 8 -26.49 -12.32 -16.91
C ALA A 8 -25.13 -12.81 -16.42
N SER A 9 -25.06 -14.04 -15.90
CA SER A 9 -23.84 -14.65 -15.37
C SER A 9 -22.77 -14.95 -16.42
N GLN A 10 -23.08 -14.78 -17.72
CA GLN A 10 -22.14 -14.92 -18.83
C GLN A 10 -21.74 -13.56 -19.42
N VAL A 11 -22.08 -12.46 -18.74
CA VAL A 11 -21.83 -11.10 -19.22
C VAL A 11 -21.06 -10.31 -18.16
N THR A 12 -19.94 -9.73 -18.60
CA THR A 12 -19.11 -8.85 -17.78
C THR A 12 -19.29 -7.40 -18.22
N ALA A 13 -19.67 -6.55 -17.28
CA ALA A 13 -19.62 -5.10 -17.43
C ALA A 13 -18.18 -4.62 -17.21
N CYS A 14 -17.50 -4.27 -18.30
CA CYS A 14 -16.12 -3.78 -18.25
C CYS A 14 -16.09 -2.26 -18.23
N HIS A 15 -15.52 -1.68 -17.16
CA HIS A 15 -15.27 -0.24 -17.10
C HIS A 15 -14.23 0.17 -18.13
N ASN A 16 -14.28 1.42 -18.55
CA ASN A 16 -13.19 1.97 -19.36
C ASN A 16 -11.94 2.23 -18.52
N PHE A 17 -10.80 2.30 -19.19
CA PHE A 17 -9.60 2.97 -18.70
C PHE A 17 -9.52 4.39 -19.26
N TYR A 18 -8.76 5.26 -18.59
CA TYR A 18 -8.72 6.69 -18.91
C TYR A 18 -7.28 7.18 -19.13
N PRO A 19 -6.81 7.28 -20.39
CA PRO A 19 -5.44 7.72 -20.70
C PRO A 19 -5.16 9.18 -20.32
N ARG A 20 -6.17 10.05 -20.40
CA ARG A 20 -6.04 11.47 -20.05
C ARG A 20 -6.09 11.61 -18.52
N PRO A 21 -5.10 12.27 -17.89
CA PRO A 21 -5.19 12.62 -16.48
C PRO A 21 -6.47 13.39 -16.16
N GLU A 22 -6.93 13.30 -14.92
CA GLU A 22 -8.11 14.01 -14.38
C GLU A 22 -9.46 13.52 -14.92
N THR A 23 -9.49 12.50 -15.77
CA THR A 23 -10.74 12.01 -16.40
C THR A 23 -11.16 10.60 -15.98
N GLY A 24 -10.38 9.93 -15.14
CA GLY A 24 -10.76 8.69 -14.49
C GLY A 24 -12.03 8.85 -13.68
N LEU A 25 -12.70 7.73 -13.40
CA LEU A 25 -13.92 7.76 -12.60
C LEU A 25 -13.62 8.24 -11.18
N SER A 26 -14.54 9.04 -10.64
CA SER A 26 -14.60 9.24 -9.19
C SER A 26 -15.04 7.94 -8.51
N ARG A 27 -14.53 7.70 -7.30
CA ARG A 27 -14.89 6.52 -6.49
C ARG A 27 -16.40 6.39 -6.26
N GLN A 28 -17.09 7.52 -6.07
CA GLN A 28 -18.53 7.52 -5.86
C GLN A 28 -19.29 7.06 -7.11
N ALA A 29 -18.90 7.54 -8.31
CA ALA A 29 -19.52 7.12 -9.55
C ALA A 29 -19.23 5.65 -9.86
N PHE A 30 -18.00 5.20 -9.63
CA PHE A 30 -17.58 3.82 -9.78
C PHE A 30 -18.40 2.86 -8.91
N ARG A 31 -18.52 3.13 -7.61
CA ARG A 31 -19.32 2.30 -6.69
C ARG A 31 -20.80 2.25 -7.08
N ARG A 32 -21.39 3.37 -7.51
CA ARG A 32 -22.78 3.39 -8.01
C ARG A 32 -22.96 2.50 -9.23
N ALA A 33 -22.03 2.55 -10.19
CA ALA A 33 -22.07 1.70 -11.37
C ALA A 33 -21.90 0.22 -11.00
N ASN A 34 -20.94 -0.11 -10.12
CA ASN A 34 -20.72 -1.49 -9.67
C ASN A 34 -21.97 -2.04 -8.98
N ALA A 35 -22.59 -1.27 -8.07
CA ALA A 35 -23.83 -1.69 -7.40
C ALA A 35 -24.93 -2.01 -8.43
N TRP A 36 -25.10 -1.17 -9.44
CA TRP A 36 -26.09 -1.39 -10.50
C TRP A 36 -25.80 -2.65 -11.34
N PHE A 37 -24.55 -2.87 -11.73
CA PHE A 37 -24.15 -4.08 -12.47
C PHE A 37 -24.36 -5.35 -11.64
N LYS A 38 -23.99 -5.31 -10.35
CA LYS A 38 -24.16 -6.43 -9.42
C LYS A 38 -25.64 -6.74 -9.18
N GLU A 39 -26.49 -5.73 -9.03
CA GLU A 39 -27.95 -5.90 -8.90
C GLU A 39 -28.55 -6.54 -10.17
N ALA A 40 -27.99 -6.24 -11.34
CA ALA A 40 -28.36 -6.88 -12.61
C ALA A 40 -27.78 -8.30 -12.80
N GLY A 41 -27.01 -8.82 -11.84
CA GLY A 41 -26.40 -10.15 -11.89
C GLY A 41 -25.19 -10.27 -12.83
N LEU A 42 -24.54 -9.15 -13.15
CA LEU A 42 -23.37 -9.10 -14.04
C LEU A 42 -22.07 -9.18 -13.24
N SER A 43 -21.04 -9.76 -13.86
CA SER A 43 -19.66 -9.59 -13.39
C SER A 43 -19.15 -8.19 -13.74
N VAL A 44 -18.17 -7.68 -12.99
CA VAL A 44 -17.59 -6.35 -13.16
C VAL A 44 -16.09 -6.47 -13.39
N ALA A 45 -15.61 -5.83 -14.45
CA ALA A 45 -14.18 -5.70 -14.74
C ALA A 45 -13.71 -4.25 -14.61
N ALA A 46 -12.51 -4.03 -14.09
CA ALA A 46 -11.90 -2.71 -14.00
C ALA A 46 -10.38 -2.75 -14.23
N PHE A 47 -9.82 -1.61 -14.65
CA PHE A 47 -8.42 -1.48 -14.98
C PHE A 47 -7.61 -0.81 -13.85
N PHE A 48 -6.46 -1.39 -13.52
CA PHE A 48 -5.41 -0.73 -12.75
C PHE A 48 -4.24 -0.36 -13.69
N PRO A 49 -3.52 0.75 -13.43
CA PRO A 49 -2.46 1.21 -14.32
C PRO A 49 -1.20 0.37 -14.16
N GLY A 50 -0.37 0.29 -15.20
CA GLY A 50 1.02 -0.13 -15.08
C GLY A 50 1.95 1.07 -14.87
N ASP A 51 3.23 0.80 -14.61
CA ASP A 51 4.26 1.82 -14.36
C ASP A 51 5.49 1.67 -15.28
N GLN A 52 5.48 0.69 -16.18
CA GLN A 52 6.51 0.48 -17.20
C GLN A 52 5.89 0.36 -18.59
N ASN A 53 6.62 0.80 -19.62
CA ASN A 53 6.17 0.76 -21.02
C ASN A 53 4.75 1.35 -21.23
N CYS A 54 4.39 2.37 -20.44
CA CYS A 54 3.02 2.90 -20.39
C CYS A 54 2.49 3.25 -21.79
N ARG A 55 1.21 2.99 -22.03
CA ARG A 55 0.67 3.14 -23.39
C ARG A 55 0.67 4.61 -23.83
N GLY A 56 1.15 4.85 -25.05
CA GLY A 56 1.06 6.15 -25.71
C GLY A 56 -0.39 6.56 -26.04
N PRO A 57 -0.62 7.84 -26.39
CA PRO A 57 0.38 8.88 -26.62
C PRO A 57 0.80 9.65 -25.36
N LEU A 58 0.09 9.47 -24.22
CA LEU A 58 0.31 10.29 -23.03
C LEU A 58 1.30 9.67 -22.03
N TYR A 59 1.43 8.33 -22.01
CA TYR A 59 2.32 7.63 -21.09
C TYR A 59 2.01 7.96 -19.61
N LYS A 60 0.72 8.12 -19.28
CA LYS A 60 0.21 8.52 -17.94
C LYS A 60 -0.60 7.43 -17.23
N GLY A 61 -0.36 6.17 -17.62
CA GLY A 61 -1.07 5.01 -17.13
C GLY A 61 -2.52 4.93 -17.58
N LEU A 62 -3.11 3.74 -17.48
CA LEU A 62 -4.47 3.43 -17.91
C LEU A 62 -5.36 2.93 -16.75
N PRO A 63 -5.62 3.75 -15.72
CA PRO A 63 -6.51 3.38 -14.62
C PRO A 63 -7.99 3.57 -15.00
N THR A 64 -8.87 2.85 -14.30
CA THR A 64 -10.32 3.15 -14.26
C THR A 64 -10.64 4.26 -13.26
N LEU A 65 -10.11 4.20 -12.04
CA LEU A 65 -10.30 5.22 -10.99
C LEU A 65 -9.22 6.29 -11.08
N GLU A 66 -9.60 7.57 -10.96
CA GLU A 66 -8.60 8.65 -10.95
C GLU A 66 -7.68 8.59 -9.72
N ASP A 67 -8.18 8.10 -8.59
CA ASP A 67 -7.38 7.89 -7.37
C ASP A 67 -6.12 7.04 -7.63
N HIS A 68 -6.20 6.09 -8.59
CA HIS A 68 -5.10 5.16 -8.89
C HIS A 68 -4.00 5.77 -9.76
N ARG A 69 -4.17 6.98 -10.29
CA ARG A 69 -3.22 7.65 -11.20
C ARG A 69 -1.80 7.74 -10.62
N HIS A 70 -1.69 7.84 -9.30
CA HIS A 70 -0.43 8.03 -8.59
C HIS A 70 -0.10 6.91 -7.60
N TYR A 71 -0.94 5.86 -7.57
CA TYR A 71 -0.70 4.68 -6.76
C TYR A 71 0.37 3.82 -7.44
N SER A 72 1.03 2.94 -6.69
CA SER A 72 1.70 1.81 -7.33
C SER A 72 0.64 0.92 -8.00
N PRO A 73 0.94 0.26 -9.14
CA PRO A 73 0.02 -0.70 -9.76
C PRO A 73 -0.50 -1.74 -8.75
N PHE A 74 0.36 -2.22 -7.86
CA PHE A 74 -0.03 -3.14 -6.79
C PHE A 74 -1.00 -2.51 -5.79
N ALA A 75 -0.77 -1.27 -5.35
CA ALA A 75 -1.71 -0.57 -4.47
C ALA A 75 -3.08 -0.36 -5.14
N ALA A 76 -3.11 -0.02 -6.43
CA ALA A 76 -4.35 0.09 -7.20
C ALA A 76 -5.06 -1.27 -7.34
N PHE A 77 -4.32 -2.34 -7.59
CA PHE A 77 -4.83 -3.71 -7.62
C PHE A 77 -5.49 -4.11 -6.30
N VAL A 78 -4.76 -3.96 -5.17
CA VAL A 78 -5.30 -4.29 -3.84
C VAL A 78 -6.55 -3.45 -3.55
N ASP A 79 -6.53 -2.16 -3.89
CA ASP A 79 -7.68 -1.27 -3.72
C ASP A 79 -8.93 -1.75 -4.48
N LEU A 80 -8.79 -2.20 -5.73
CA LEU A 80 -9.90 -2.74 -6.52
C LEU A 80 -10.47 -4.05 -5.97
N LEU A 81 -9.67 -4.89 -5.30
CA LEU A 81 -10.18 -6.10 -4.63
C LEU A 81 -11.26 -5.78 -3.58
N HIS A 82 -11.24 -4.56 -3.03
CA HIS A 82 -12.19 -4.10 -2.03
C HIS A 82 -13.37 -3.29 -2.62
N GLU A 83 -13.50 -3.20 -3.94
CA GLU A 83 -14.47 -2.34 -4.62
C GLU A 83 -15.52 -3.11 -5.46
N SER A 84 -15.79 -4.37 -5.13
CA SER A 84 -16.80 -5.22 -5.83
C SER A 84 -16.49 -5.43 -7.32
N VAL A 85 -15.22 -5.62 -7.64
CA VAL A 85 -14.72 -5.99 -8.99
C VAL A 85 -14.38 -7.48 -9.00
N ASP A 86 -14.74 -8.18 -10.07
CA ASP A 86 -14.44 -9.62 -10.24
C ASP A 86 -13.18 -9.82 -11.09
N ASP A 87 -13.05 -9.04 -12.17
CA ASP A 87 -11.93 -9.13 -13.11
C ASP A 87 -11.05 -7.87 -13.03
N LEU A 88 -9.81 -8.03 -12.57
CA LEU A 88 -8.83 -6.94 -12.48
C LEU A 88 -7.87 -7.03 -13.67
N ILE A 89 -7.80 -5.97 -14.45
CA ILE A 89 -7.05 -5.96 -15.71
C ILE A 89 -5.93 -4.93 -15.63
N LEU A 90 -4.69 -5.32 -15.97
CA LEU A 90 -3.62 -4.37 -16.18
C LEU A 90 -3.92 -3.57 -17.45
N GLY A 91 -4.10 -2.26 -17.32
CA GLY A 91 -4.44 -1.40 -18.46
C GLY A 91 -3.25 -1.14 -19.39
N ASP A 92 -2.06 -0.97 -18.82
CA ASP A 92 -0.83 -0.74 -19.58
C ASP A 92 -0.17 -2.05 -20.03
N PRO A 93 0.78 -2.01 -20.98
CA PRO A 93 1.45 -3.21 -21.46
C PRO A 93 2.28 -3.94 -20.40
N ASP A 94 2.79 -3.22 -19.39
CA ASP A 94 3.82 -3.76 -18.49
C ASP A 94 3.82 -3.10 -17.11
N MET A 95 4.51 -3.74 -16.17
CA MET A 95 4.80 -3.22 -14.83
C MET A 95 6.25 -3.50 -14.45
N SER A 96 6.79 -2.71 -13.53
CA SER A 96 8.16 -2.85 -13.08
C SER A 96 8.40 -4.12 -12.27
N ASP A 97 9.64 -4.62 -12.29
CA ASP A 97 10.08 -5.75 -11.46
C ASP A 97 9.78 -5.51 -9.97
N GLN A 98 9.90 -4.26 -9.50
CA GLN A 98 9.57 -3.85 -8.14
C GLN A 98 8.09 -4.11 -7.80
N VAL A 99 7.19 -3.82 -8.74
CA VAL A 99 5.76 -4.11 -8.58
C VAL A 99 5.51 -5.62 -8.66
N LEU A 100 6.19 -6.33 -9.56
CA LEU A 100 6.07 -7.78 -9.65
C LEU A 100 6.50 -8.47 -8.35
N GLU A 101 7.53 -7.98 -7.67
CA GLU A 101 7.92 -8.44 -6.33
C GLU A 101 6.80 -8.26 -5.29
N GLN A 102 6.01 -7.19 -5.37
CA GLN A 102 4.83 -7.01 -4.51
C GLN A 102 3.77 -8.09 -4.78
N PHE A 103 3.48 -8.41 -6.04
CA PHE A 103 2.56 -9.51 -6.39
C PHE A 103 3.07 -10.88 -5.90
N ILE A 104 4.38 -11.15 -6.02
CA ILE A 104 4.99 -12.39 -5.51
C ILE A 104 4.90 -12.46 -3.97
N ALA A 105 5.07 -11.34 -3.27
CA ALA A 105 4.90 -11.28 -1.82
C ALA A 105 3.43 -11.48 -1.42
N TRP A 106 2.51 -10.90 -2.18
CA TRP A 106 1.06 -11.01 -1.96
C TRP A 106 0.55 -12.44 -2.08
N ASP A 107 1.04 -13.21 -3.07
CA ASP A 107 0.73 -14.64 -3.21
C ASP A 107 1.13 -15.46 -1.96
N LYS A 108 2.12 -14.97 -1.20
CA LYS A 108 2.57 -15.54 0.08
C LYS A 108 1.86 -14.94 1.29
N GLY A 109 0.84 -14.10 1.08
CA GLY A 109 0.07 -13.43 2.11
C GLY A 109 0.80 -12.27 2.79
N VAL A 110 1.73 -11.60 2.10
CA VAL A 110 2.53 -10.49 2.63
C VAL A 110 2.30 -9.22 1.82
N ILE A 111 1.98 -8.10 2.48
CA ILE A 111 2.00 -6.77 1.86
C ILE A 111 3.42 -6.22 1.88
N LEU A 112 4.06 -6.14 0.72
CA LEU A 112 5.38 -5.55 0.56
C LEU A 112 5.26 -4.03 0.35
N LEU A 113 5.95 -3.27 1.19
CA LEU A 113 5.98 -1.81 1.16
C LEU A 113 7.38 -1.32 0.81
N HIS A 114 7.47 -0.41 -0.15
CA HIS A 114 8.70 0.30 -0.44
C HIS A 114 8.87 1.49 0.51
N ALA A 115 10.10 1.72 0.95
CA ALA A 115 10.41 2.79 1.89
C ALA A 115 11.78 3.43 1.64
N HIS A 116 11.91 4.70 2.02
CA HIS A 116 13.20 5.39 2.08
C HIS A 116 13.74 5.40 3.52
N PRO A 117 15.00 5.03 3.74
CA PRO A 117 15.61 5.09 5.06
C PRO A 117 15.88 6.55 5.45
N GLU A 118 15.69 6.85 6.74
CA GLU A 118 16.08 8.10 7.39
C GLU A 118 17.12 7.90 8.49
N THR A 119 17.55 6.65 8.71
CA THR A 119 18.70 6.27 9.54
C THR A 119 19.80 5.67 8.67
N GLN A 120 21.05 5.73 9.16
CA GLN A 120 22.20 5.05 8.56
C GLN A 120 22.49 3.68 9.19
N ASP A 121 21.71 3.29 10.20
CA ASP A 121 21.87 2.00 10.87
C ASP A 121 21.44 0.85 9.96
N LYS A 122 22.41 0.29 9.22
CA LYS A 122 22.18 -0.83 8.31
C LYS A 122 21.72 -2.10 9.02
N LYS A 123 22.08 -2.31 10.29
CA LYS A 123 21.66 -3.48 11.05
C LYS A 123 20.16 -3.36 11.36
N LEU A 124 19.74 -2.20 11.84
CA LEU A 124 18.32 -1.91 12.07
C LEU A 124 17.51 -2.01 10.77
N LEU A 125 17.97 -1.40 9.67
CA LEU A 125 17.27 -1.49 8.39
C LEU A 125 17.13 -2.95 7.92
N LYS A 126 18.19 -3.77 8.07
CA LYS A 126 18.14 -5.20 7.74
C LYS A 126 17.14 -5.96 8.61
N THR A 127 17.08 -5.68 9.91
CA THR A 127 16.07 -6.23 10.81
C THR A 127 14.66 -5.83 10.37
N LEU A 128 14.45 -4.55 10.05
CA LEU A 128 13.13 -4.05 9.62
C LEU A 128 12.67 -4.62 8.28
N SER A 129 13.57 -5.17 7.48
CA SER A 129 13.26 -5.84 6.21
C SER A 129 12.80 -7.29 6.35
N THR A 130 12.75 -7.86 7.56
CA THR A 130 12.11 -9.16 7.76
C THR A 130 10.59 -9.04 7.63
N VAL A 131 9.92 -10.14 7.30
CA VAL A 131 8.45 -10.20 7.38
C VAL A 131 8.03 -9.99 8.83
N GLN A 132 7.08 -9.10 9.03
CA GLN A 132 6.49 -8.75 10.32
C GLN A 132 4.98 -8.88 10.24
N THR A 133 4.32 -8.94 11.38
CA THR A 133 2.87 -9.11 11.49
C THR A 133 2.30 -7.92 12.25
N ASN A 134 1.28 -7.27 11.69
CA ASN A 134 0.54 -6.28 12.44
C ASN A 134 -0.17 -6.96 13.61
N ARG A 135 -0.14 -6.33 14.79
CA ARG A 135 -0.81 -6.85 15.97
C ARG A 135 -2.30 -7.16 15.70
N PRO A 136 -2.86 -8.25 16.25
CA PRO A 136 -4.28 -8.58 16.08
C PRO A 136 -5.22 -7.49 16.64
N ASP A 137 -4.81 -6.83 17.73
CA ASP A 137 -5.49 -5.66 18.28
C ASP A 137 -5.11 -4.41 17.47
N GLU A 138 -5.86 -4.16 16.40
CA GLU A 138 -5.57 -3.09 15.46
C GLU A 138 -5.65 -1.70 16.12
N ALA A 139 -4.56 -0.94 15.98
CA ALA A 139 -4.54 0.45 16.37
C ALA A 139 -5.08 1.33 15.22
N ARG A 140 -5.90 2.32 15.58
CA ARG A 140 -6.48 3.30 14.65
C ARG A 140 -5.41 4.12 13.90
N ASP A 141 -4.28 4.37 14.55
CA ASP A 141 -3.31 5.39 14.15
C ASP A 141 -2.02 4.82 13.55
N CYS A 142 -1.73 3.54 13.76
CA CYS A 142 -0.50 2.93 13.27
C CYS A 142 -0.63 1.41 13.08
N VAL A 143 0.15 0.88 12.15
CA VAL A 143 0.53 -0.53 12.10
C VAL A 143 1.57 -0.76 13.19
N ARG A 144 1.42 -1.83 13.97
CA ARG A 144 2.30 -2.14 15.11
C ARG A 144 2.86 -3.54 14.93
N SER A 145 4.18 -3.65 14.86
CA SER A 145 4.86 -4.93 14.68
C SER A 145 4.74 -5.82 15.92
N TYR A 146 4.15 -7.00 15.78
CA TYR A 146 4.06 -7.99 16.85
C TYR A 146 5.44 -8.51 17.26
N GLU A 147 6.28 -8.83 16.29
CA GLU A 147 7.61 -9.41 16.46
C GLU A 147 8.57 -8.45 17.17
N SER A 148 8.42 -7.14 16.95
CA SER A 148 9.28 -6.13 17.58
C SER A 148 9.31 -6.22 19.10
N ARG A 149 8.17 -6.57 19.69
CA ARG A 149 7.98 -6.67 21.13
C ARG A 149 8.19 -8.07 21.66
N MET A 150 7.71 -9.09 20.94
CA MET A 150 7.71 -10.47 21.44
C MET A 150 9.01 -11.21 21.17
N LEU A 151 9.73 -10.84 20.11
CA LEU A 151 10.94 -11.54 19.66
C LEU A 151 12.21 -10.71 19.84
N HIS A 152 12.13 -9.52 20.45
CA HIS A 152 13.26 -8.60 20.61
C HIS A 152 14.05 -8.41 19.31
N LEU A 153 13.34 -8.07 18.23
CA LEU A 153 13.93 -7.94 16.89
C LEU A 153 15.15 -6.99 16.85
N VAL A 154 15.20 -6.01 17.76
CA VAL A 154 16.21 -4.95 17.80
C VAL A 154 16.95 -5.00 19.13
N ASP A 155 18.27 -4.81 19.07
CA ASP A 155 19.11 -4.70 20.26
C ASP A 155 18.72 -3.45 21.08
N THR A 156 18.79 -3.57 22.40
CA THR A 156 18.56 -2.47 23.33
C THR A 156 19.87 -2.13 24.06
N PRO A 157 20.08 -0.87 24.49
CA PRO A 157 19.15 0.26 24.41
C PRO A 157 19.11 0.93 23.02
N ILE A 158 17.96 1.51 22.70
CA ILE A 158 17.72 2.36 21.54
C ILE A 158 17.80 3.80 22.03
N LEU A 159 18.91 4.47 21.72
CA LEU A 159 19.13 5.85 22.14
C LEU A 159 18.21 6.82 21.37
N PRO A 160 17.73 7.90 21.98
CA PRO A 160 16.97 8.93 21.28
C PRO A 160 17.77 9.55 20.13
N ASP A 161 17.13 9.80 18.98
CA ASP A 161 17.77 10.47 17.84
C ASP A 161 17.89 12.01 18.03
N HIS A 162 17.41 12.53 19.17
CA HIS A 162 17.30 13.95 19.54
C HIS A 162 16.60 14.84 18.52
N HIS A 163 15.95 14.24 17.52
CA HIS A 163 15.24 14.90 16.45
C HIS A 163 13.76 14.58 16.59
N HIS A 164 13.10 15.33 17.49
CA HIS A 164 11.68 15.20 17.80
C HIS A 164 10.84 15.71 16.61
N ARG A 165 10.69 14.85 15.61
CA ARG A 165 10.08 15.22 14.33
C ARG A 165 8.63 14.73 14.27
N PRO A 166 7.73 15.48 13.59
CA PRO A 166 6.42 14.97 13.26
C PRO A 166 6.50 13.63 12.52
N ARG A 167 5.46 12.83 12.65
CA ARG A 167 5.32 11.51 12.05
C ARG A 167 4.17 11.57 11.03
N PRO A 168 4.39 12.16 9.84
CA PRO A 168 3.39 12.12 8.78
C PRO A 168 3.04 10.67 8.42
N THR A 169 1.90 10.49 7.76
CA THR A 169 1.43 9.19 7.25
C THR A 169 2.55 8.45 6.51
N GLY A 170 2.74 7.17 6.84
CA GLY A 170 3.83 6.33 6.33
C GLY A 170 5.16 6.49 7.06
N SER A 171 5.25 7.28 8.13
CA SER A 171 6.46 7.31 8.97
C SER A 171 6.69 5.95 9.62
N ILE A 172 7.88 5.39 9.42
CA ILE A 172 8.36 4.18 10.08
C ILE A 172 9.14 4.63 11.31
N THR A 173 8.74 4.14 12.47
CA THR A 173 9.30 4.57 13.75
C THR A 173 9.67 3.40 14.64
N ILE A 174 10.54 3.67 15.60
CA ILE A 174 10.89 2.77 16.68
C ILE A 174 10.89 3.53 18.00
N ASP A 175 10.26 2.96 19.02
CA ASP A 175 10.23 3.55 20.35
C ASP A 175 11.62 3.44 21.00
N ASN A 176 12.14 4.54 21.53
CA ASN A 176 13.46 4.61 22.15
C ASN A 176 13.40 4.34 23.68
N GLU A 177 14.54 4.38 24.36
CA GLU A 177 14.65 4.06 25.79
C GLU A 177 13.76 4.94 26.69
N CYS A 178 13.42 6.16 26.27
CA CYS A 178 12.55 7.06 27.01
C CYS A 178 11.08 6.57 27.03
N TYR A 179 10.70 5.59 26.19
CA TYR A 179 9.40 4.92 26.24
C TYR A 179 9.36 3.74 27.24
N GLY A 180 10.46 3.48 27.95
CA GLY A 180 10.55 2.47 29.00
C GLY A 180 10.23 1.07 28.46
N ARG A 181 9.21 0.41 29.01
CA ARG A 181 8.83 -0.96 28.62
C ARG A 181 8.36 -1.12 27.16
N TYR A 182 8.15 -0.01 26.45
CA TYR A 182 7.75 0.00 25.04
C TYR A 182 8.93 0.17 24.08
N GLN A 183 10.13 0.44 24.60
CA GLN A 183 11.35 0.52 23.79
C GLN A 183 11.47 -0.67 22.84
N GLY A 184 11.82 -0.38 21.59
CA GLY A 184 11.93 -1.37 20.52
C GLY A 184 10.65 -1.62 19.73
N GLU A 185 9.49 -1.10 20.16
CA GLU A 185 8.24 -1.26 19.41
C GLU A 185 8.33 -0.53 18.06
N ILE A 186 8.13 -1.27 16.98
CA ILE A 186 8.19 -0.76 15.60
C ILE A 186 6.78 -0.42 15.13
N GLN A 187 6.63 0.76 14.53
CA GLN A 187 5.34 1.26 14.05
C GLN A 187 5.44 1.86 12.64
N ILE A 188 4.32 1.82 11.90
CA ILE A 188 4.13 2.60 10.67
C ILE A 188 2.88 3.46 10.85
N SER A 189 3.02 4.77 10.74
CA SER A 189 1.90 5.70 10.99
C SER A 189 0.85 5.62 9.89
N LYS A 190 -0.42 5.37 10.21
CA LYS A 190 -1.56 5.36 9.26
C LYS A 190 -2.16 6.76 9.02
N ARG A 191 -1.74 7.74 9.82
CA ARG A 191 -2.14 9.16 9.74
C ARG A 191 -1.00 10.04 10.23
N ASP A 192 -1.16 11.34 10.07
CA ASP A 192 -0.22 12.30 10.62
C ASP A 192 -0.31 12.32 12.15
N LEU A 193 0.84 12.12 12.81
CA LEU A 193 1.00 12.15 14.25
C LEU A 193 2.02 13.23 14.65
N ALA A 194 1.81 13.83 15.82
CA ALA A 194 2.71 14.84 16.37
C ALA A 194 4.10 14.26 16.67
N ALA A 195 5.09 15.13 16.83
CA ALA A 195 6.41 14.75 17.34
C ALA A 195 6.29 14.14 18.74
N ASP A 196 7.14 13.15 19.03
CA ASP A 196 7.27 12.53 20.34
C ASP A 196 8.75 12.24 20.58
N GLU A 197 9.32 12.77 21.66
CA GLU A 197 10.73 12.60 22.01
C GLU A 197 11.11 11.14 22.31
N LYS A 198 10.11 10.31 22.62
CA LYS A 198 10.29 8.89 22.93
C LYS A 198 10.29 8.02 21.67
N VAL A 199 10.16 8.60 20.49
CA VAL A 199 9.95 7.88 19.22
C VAL A 199 10.96 8.35 18.17
N ASN A 200 11.84 7.45 17.75
CA ASN A 200 12.80 7.72 16.68
C ASN A 200 12.15 7.43 15.33
N ARG A 201 12.39 8.29 14.34
CA ARG A 201 11.95 8.06 12.95
C ARG A 201 13.07 7.47 12.12
N VAL A 202 12.85 6.26 11.61
CA VAL A 202 13.88 5.46 10.92
C VAL A 202 13.70 5.41 9.41
N GLY A 203 12.51 5.79 8.92
CA GLY A 203 12.23 5.82 7.50
C GLY A 203 10.82 6.30 7.20
N ARG A 204 10.47 6.25 5.92
CA ARG A 204 9.12 6.59 5.43
C ARG A 204 8.73 5.72 4.24
N ILE A 205 7.48 5.29 4.20
CA ILE A 205 6.89 4.60 3.05
C ILE A 205 6.89 5.54 1.83
N THR A 206 7.10 5.00 0.63
CA THR A 206 7.02 5.78 -0.61
C THR A 206 5.59 6.27 -0.83
N SER A 207 5.43 7.43 -1.49
CA SER A 207 4.10 8.01 -1.71
C SER A 207 3.15 7.08 -2.47
N LYS A 208 3.69 6.27 -3.39
CA LYS A 208 2.94 5.30 -4.21
C LYS A 208 2.32 4.16 -3.40
N ASP A 209 2.97 3.77 -2.30
CA ASP A 209 2.56 2.64 -1.45
C ASP A 209 1.78 3.08 -0.20
N LEU A 210 1.69 4.38 0.11
CA LEU A 210 0.85 4.87 1.22
C LEU A 210 -0.58 4.33 1.23
N PRO A 211 -1.28 4.17 0.08
CA PRO A 211 -2.63 3.61 0.06
C PRO A 211 -2.71 2.18 0.57
N LEU A 212 -1.62 1.41 0.58
CA LEU A 212 -1.59 0.04 1.10
C LEU A 212 -1.78 -0.01 2.61
N LEU A 213 -1.46 1.07 3.34
CA LEU A 213 -1.50 1.08 4.80
C LEU A 213 -2.91 0.82 5.36
N GLN A 214 -3.96 1.21 4.62
CA GLN A 214 -5.34 0.96 5.04
C GLN A 214 -5.69 -0.54 4.99
N TYR A 215 -4.98 -1.33 4.16
CA TYR A 215 -5.20 -2.76 3.97
C TYR A 215 -4.37 -3.64 4.92
N ILE A 216 -3.49 -3.05 5.73
CA ILE A 216 -2.77 -3.73 6.79
C ILE A 216 -3.63 -3.74 8.05
N SER A 217 -4.52 -4.72 8.14
CA SER A 217 -5.43 -4.96 9.28
C SER A 217 -4.76 -5.82 10.35
N GLY A 218 -5.47 -6.16 11.43
CA GLY A 218 -4.97 -7.06 12.46
C GLY A 218 -4.50 -8.40 11.89
N SER A 219 -3.34 -8.89 12.31
CA SER A 219 -2.70 -10.12 11.83
C SER A 219 -2.23 -10.11 10.36
N THR A 220 -2.36 -8.99 9.63
CA THR A 220 -1.80 -8.88 8.28
C THR A 220 -0.27 -8.87 8.33
N LYS A 221 0.38 -9.70 7.50
CA LYS A 221 1.84 -9.69 7.36
C LYS A 221 2.27 -8.58 6.41
N PHE A 222 3.35 -7.92 6.74
CA PHE A 222 3.97 -6.88 5.93
C PHE A 222 5.48 -7.03 5.90
N GLN A 223 6.11 -6.46 4.88
CA GLN A 223 7.56 -6.42 4.73
C GLN A 223 7.99 -5.07 4.19
N ILE A 224 9.12 -4.55 4.68
CA ILE A 224 9.68 -3.27 4.23
C ILE A 224 10.88 -3.53 3.33
N VAL A 225 10.83 -3.02 2.10
CA VAL A 225 11.98 -2.99 1.18
C VAL A 225 12.51 -1.57 1.12
N TRP A 226 13.80 -1.42 1.46
CA TRP A 226 14.45 -0.11 1.51
C TRP A 226 15.00 0.27 0.14
N GLU A 227 14.48 1.35 -0.44
CA GLU A 227 15.02 1.96 -1.63
C GLU A 227 16.23 2.83 -1.27
N SER A 228 17.36 2.57 -1.92
CA SER A 228 18.48 3.50 -1.89
C SER A 228 18.06 4.79 -2.60
N LYS A 229 18.37 5.96 -2.03
CA LYS A 229 18.20 7.22 -2.77
C LYS A 229 18.96 7.07 -4.09
N ARG A 230 18.25 7.11 -5.23
CA ARG A 230 18.90 7.36 -6.51
C ARG A 230 19.53 8.73 -6.37
N THR A 231 20.85 8.78 -6.23
CA THR A 231 21.62 10.00 -6.47
C THR A 231 21.34 10.34 -7.93
N ASN A 232 20.54 11.36 -8.19
CA ASN A 232 20.46 11.93 -9.54
C ASN A 232 21.87 12.43 -9.84
N ILE A 233 22.57 11.74 -10.74
CA ILE A 233 23.80 12.22 -11.39
C ILE A 233 23.34 13.03 -12.61
#